data_AF-A0A6N9U4S3-F1
#
_entry.id   AF-A0A6N9U4S3-F1
#
_cell.length_a   1.000
_cell.length_b   1.000
_cell.length_c   1.000
_cell.angle_alpha   90.00
_cell.angle_beta   90.00
_cell.angle_gamma   90.00
#
_symmetry.space_group_name_H-M   'P 1'
#
loop_
_entity.id
_entity.type
_entity.pdbx_description
1 polymer ?
#
loop_
_entity_poly.entity_id
_entity_poly.type
_entity_poly.pdbx_seq_one_letter_code
_entity_poly.pdbx_strand_id
1 'polypeptide(L)'
;MNEARTKHLFDNRYGTGQSTIDAILRLTNTLIAGSRVVVAGYGMCGKGVAARARGMGADVLVTEVDNVRALEAAMDGYRVMPMDRAAALGDIFITVTGNNELVRDSG
;
A
#
# COMPACT_ATOMS: atom_id res chain seq x y z
N MET A 1 12.85 8.27 -21.81
CA MET A 1 13.48 7.25 -20.92
C MET A 1 12.48 6.73 -19.87
N ASN A 2 11.32 6.21 -20.28
CA ASN A 2 10.26 5.80 -19.34
C ASN A 2 9.59 4.46 -19.69
N GLU A 3 10.21 3.62 -20.54
CA GLU A 3 9.62 2.35 -21.01
C GLU A 3 10.55 1.14 -20.79
N ALA A 4 11.45 1.21 -19.81
CA ALA A 4 12.25 0.04 -19.44
C ALA A 4 11.42 -0.86 -18.52
N ARG A 5 10.89 -1.97 -19.06
CA ARG A 5 10.16 -3.01 -18.30
C ARG A 5 10.87 -3.42 -17.00
N THR A 6 12.19 -3.33 -16.95
CA THR A 6 13.03 -3.60 -15.78
C THR A 6 12.80 -2.62 -14.61
N LYS A 7 12.54 -1.33 -14.88
CA LYS A 7 12.32 -0.31 -13.83
C LYS A 7 10.98 -0.50 -13.11
N HIS A 8 9.93 -0.80 -13.87
CA HIS A 8 8.59 -1.03 -13.28
C HIS A 8 8.47 -2.39 -12.58
N LEU A 9 9.17 -3.43 -13.06
CA LEU A 9 9.11 -4.78 -12.48
C LEU A 9 9.95 -4.91 -11.21
N PHE A 10 11.14 -4.29 -11.17
CA PHE A 10 12.08 -4.46 -10.06
C PHE A 10 12.10 -3.27 -9.09
N ASP A 11 12.12 -2.04 -9.59
CA ASP A 11 12.34 -0.86 -8.73
C ASP A 11 11.07 -0.48 -7.95
N ASN A 12 9.92 -0.40 -8.63
CA ASN A 12 8.66 -0.04 -7.96
C ASN A 12 8.15 -1.15 -7.02
N ARG A 13 8.34 -2.43 -7.40
CA ARG A 13 7.86 -3.57 -6.61
C ARG A 13 8.84 -3.93 -5.48
N TYR A 14 10.15 -3.92 -5.72
CA TYR A 14 11.17 -4.37 -4.74
C TYR A 14 12.08 -3.26 -4.21
N GLY A 15 12.16 -2.09 -4.84
CA GLY A 15 12.83 -0.90 -4.28
C GLY A 15 11.90 -0.06 -3.40
N THR A 16 10.85 0.51 -3.99
CA THR A 16 9.96 1.50 -3.34
C THR A 16 9.26 0.99 -2.09
N GLY A 17 8.79 -0.26 -2.09
CA GLY A 17 8.19 -0.84 -0.88
C GLY A 17 9.18 -0.96 0.30
N GLN A 18 10.50 -1.06 0.06
CA GLN A 18 11.50 -1.30 1.10
C GLN A 18 11.85 0.03 1.73
N SER A 19 12.15 1.02 0.90
CA SER A 19 12.46 2.37 1.34
C SER A 19 11.28 3.01 2.05
N THR A 20 10.05 2.77 1.59
CA THR A 20 8.83 3.29 2.25
C THR A 20 8.68 2.71 3.65
N ILE A 21 8.81 1.40 3.81
CA ILE A 21 8.67 0.74 5.11
C ILE A 21 9.86 1.06 6.03
N ASP A 22 11.08 1.12 5.50
CA ASP A 22 12.28 1.53 6.25
C ASP A 22 12.15 2.99 6.74
N ALA A 23 11.63 3.89 5.92
CA ALA A 23 11.35 5.27 6.33
C ALA A 23 10.31 5.34 7.44
N ILE A 24 9.21 4.58 7.35
CA ILE A 24 8.18 4.53 8.40
C ILE A 24 8.78 4.03 9.71
N LEU A 25 9.53 2.93 9.69
CA LEU A 25 10.19 2.39 10.88
C LEU A 25 11.16 3.40 11.51
N ARG A 26 12.01 4.02 10.69
CA ARG A 26 13.02 4.99 11.17
C ARG A 26 12.41 6.25 11.76
N LEU A 27 11.29 6.73 11.20
CA LEU A 27 10.67 8.00 11.61
C LEU A 27 9.73 7.84 12.80
N THR A 28 9.05 6.70 12.90
CA THR A 28 7.96 6.52 13.87
C THR A 28 8.31 5.58 15.01
N ASN A 29 9.39 4.79 14.88
CA ASN A 29 9.75 3.69 15.78
C ASN A 29 8.55 2.78 16.13
N THR A 30 7.57 2.69 15.23
CA THR A 30 6.29 2.02 15.45
C THR A 30 6.38 0.54 15.11
N LEU A 31 5.76 -0.30 15.94
CA LEU A 31 5.66 -1.72 15.68
C LEU A 31 4.68 -1.97 14.51
N ILE A 32 5.20 -2.49 13.40
CA ILE A 32 4.38 -2.81 12.21
C ILE A 32 3.63 -4.14 12.39
N ALA A 33 4.18 -5.08 13.16
CA ALA A 33 3.53 -6.35 13.45
C ALA A 33 2.23 -6.14 14.25
N GLY A 34 1.13 -6.69 13.76
CA GLY A 34 -0.21 -6.54 14.37
C GLY A 34 -0.93 -5.23 14.03
N SER A 35 -0.25 -4.25 13.42
CA SER A 35 -0.85 -3.00 12.97
C SER A 35 -1.67 -3.18 11.69
N ARG A 36 -2.71 -2.36 11.52
CA ARG A 36 -3.54 -2.30 10.31
C ARG A 36 -2.97 -1.31 9.32
N VAL A 37 -2.35 -1.81 8.26
CA VAL A 37 -1.72 -0.98 7.22
C VAL A 37 -2.68 -0.85 6.04
N VAL A 38 -3.12 0.37 5.76
CA VAL A 38 -3.98 0.71 4.63
C VAL A 38 -3.09 1.14 3.45
N VAL A 39 -3.18 0.41 2.35
CA VAL A 39 -2.49 0.71 1.09
C VAL A 39 -3.51 1.24 0.09
N ALA A 40 -3.38 2.51 -0.29
CA ALA A 40 -4.21 3.12 -1.33
C ALA A 40 -3.57 3.00 -2.70
N GLY A 41 -4.19 2.22 -3.57
CA GLY A 41 -3.70 1.84 -4.90
C GLY A 41 -3.00 0.49 -4.90
N TYR A 42 -3.36 -0.36 -5.87
CA TYR A 42 -2.80 -1.70 -6.00
C TYR A 42 -2.07 -1.91 -7.34
N GLY A 43 -1.38 -0.85 -7.78
CA GLY A 43 -0.40 -0.91 -8.86
C GLY A 43 0.91 -1.60 -8.43
N MET A 44 1.96 -1.50 -9.25
CA MET A 44 3.25 -2.13 -8.98
C MET A 44 3.87 -1.73 -7.63
N CYS A 45 3.75 -0.45 -7.25
CA CYS A 45 4.21 0.04 -5.94
C CYS A 45 3.35 -0.51 -4.79
N GLY A 46 2.03 -0.51 -4.93
CA GLY A 46 1.10 -1.02 -3.92
C GLY A 46 1.29 -2.50 -3.61
N LYS A 47 1.52 -3.31 -4.64
CA LYS A 47 1.88 -4.73 -4.48
C LYS A 47 3.16 -4.91 -3.65
N GLY A 48 4.17 -4.08 -3.93
CA GLY A 48 5.44 -4.10 -3.21
C GLY A 48 5.35 -3.67 -1.74
N VAL A 49 4.52 -2.67 -1.46
CA VAL A 49 4.24 -2.18 -0.09
C VAL A 49 3.41 -3.22 0.68
N ALA A 50 2.30 -3.69 0.10
CA ALA A 50 1.39 -4.64 0.72
C ALA A 50 2.10 -5.96 1.09
N ALA A 51 2.92 -6.50 0.17
CA ALA A 51 3.67 -7.72 0.42
C ALA A 51 4.66 -7.58 1.58
N ARG A 52 5.32 -6.43 1.72
CA ARG A 52 6.29 -6.20 2.81
C ARG A 52 5.60 -5.94 4.14
N ALA A 53 4.57 -5.11 4.17
CA ALA A 53 3.78 -4.88 5.37
C ALA A 53 3.24 -6.22 5.92
N ARG A 54 2.68 -7.06 5.05
CA ARG A 54 2.23 -8.41 5.43
C ARG A 54 3.38 -9.31 5.88
N GLY A 55 4.52 -9.28 5.19
CA GLY A 55 5.72 -10.03 5.58
C GLY A 55 6.29 -9.64 6.94
N MET A 56 5.99 -8.42 7.40
CA MET A 56 6.34 -7.92 8.73
C MET A 56 5.24 -8.14 9.78
N GLY A 57 4.20 -8.90 9.43
CA GLY A 57 3.11 -9.27 10.34
C GLY A 57 1.99 -8.23 10.46
N ALA A 58 1.91 -7.25 9.54
CA ALA A 58 0.80 -6.31 9.51
C ALA A 58 -0.47 -6.95 8.91
N ASP A 59 -1.62 -6.48 9.37
CA ASP A 59 -2.92 -6.72 8.74
C ASP A 59 -3.13 -5.68 7.63
N VAL A 60 -3.03 -6.11 6.37
CA VAL A 60 -3.00 -5.19 5.23
C VAL A 60 -4.39 -5.06 4.61
N LEU A 61 -4.87 -3.81 4.57
CA LEU A 61 -6.08 -3.40 3.89
C LEU A 61 -5.72 -2.67 2.60
N VAL A 62 -6.40 -2.98 1.50
CA VAL A 62 -6.16 -2.33 0.21
C VAL A 62 -7.39 -1.53 -0.18
N THR A 63 -7.16 -0.32 -0.69
CA THR A 63 -8.20 0.51 -1.32
C THR A 63 -7.84 0.69 -2.80
N GLU A 64 -8.76 0.39 -3.70
CA GLU A 64 -8.60 0.57 -5.15
C GLU A 64 -9.92 1.00 -5.79
N VAL A 65 -9.80 1.84 -6.81
CA VAL A 65 -10.89 2.28 -7.69
C VAL A 65 -10.99 1.40 -8.94
N ASP A 66 -9.89 0.77 -9.36
CA ASP A 66 -9.88 -0.16 -10.49
C ASP A 66 -10.32 -1.56 -10.05
N ASN A 67 -11.42 -2.05 -10.63
CA ASN A 67 -12.02 -3.34 -10.28
C ASN A 67 -11.08 -4.54 -10.52
N VAL A 68 -10.24 -4.49 -11.56
CA VAL A 68 -9.32 -5.60 -11.89
C VAL A 68 -8.21 -5.66 -10.84
N ARG A 69 -7.65 -4.52 -10.45
CA ARG A 69 -6.61 -4.45 -9.42
C ARG A 69 -7.16 -4.75 -8.03
N ALA A 70 -8.39 -4.32 -7.74
CA ALA A 70 -9.10 -4.70 -6.52
C ALA A 70 -9.29 -6.22 -6.44
N LEU A 71 -9.74 -6.86 -7.53
CA LEU A 71 -9.86 -8.32 -7.58
C LEU A 71 -8.50 -8.99 -7.37
N GLU A 72 -7.45 -8.50 -8.02
CA GLU A 72 -6.09 -9.03 -7.84
C GLU A 72 -5.62 -8.93 -6.38
N ALA A 73 -5.86 -7.80 -5.70
CA ALA A 73 -5.54 -7.64 -4.28
C ALA A 73 -6.28 -8.66 -3.40
N ALA A 74 -7.55 -8.91 -3.70
CA ALA A 74 -8.34 -9.91 -2.99
C ALA A 74 -7.80 -11.33 -3.25
N MET A 75 -7.39 -11.65 -4.48
CA MET A 75 -6.76 -12.93 -4.82
C MET A 75 -5.39 -13.12 -4.14
N ASP A 76 -4.62 -12.04 -3.97
CA ASP A 76 -3.38 -12.05 -3.19
C ASP A 76 -3.63 -12.19 -1.67
N GLY A 77 -4.90 -12.18 -1.24
CA GLY A 77 -5.33 -12.43 0.14
C GLY A 77 -5.40 -11.17 1.02
N TYR A 78 -5.48 -9.99 0.41
CA TYR A 78 -5.69 -8.73 1.13
C TYR A 78 -7.18 -8.41 1.25
N ARG A 79 -7.57 -7.72 2.32
CA ARG A 79 -8.95 -7.21 2.44
C ARG A 79 -9.08 -5.93 1.63
N VAL A 80 -9.98 -5.95 0.65
CA VAL A 80 -10.26 -4.79 -0.19
C VAL A 80 -11.52 -4.10 0.30
N MET A 81 -11.42 -2.80 0.56
CA MET A 81 -12.56 -1.98 0.95
C MET A 81 -12.36 -0.54 0.49
N PRO A 82 -13.41 0.29 0.44
CA PRO A 82 -13.26 1.70 0.12
C PRO A 82 -12.59 2.47 1.29
N MET A 83 -12.04 3.64 0.97
CA MET A 83 -11.20 4.42 1.89
C MET A 83 -11.96 4.87 3.15
N ASP A 84 -13.25 5.17 3.04
CA ASP A 84 -14.12 5.53 4.16
C ASP A 84 -14.11 4.48 5.29
N ARG A 85 -14.20 3.19 4.92
CA ARG A 85 -14.16 2.07 5.86
C ARG A 85 -12.74 1.77 6.31
N ALA A 86 -11.76 1.90 5.41
CA ALA A 86 -10.36 1.70 5.76
C ALA A 86 -9.85 2.77 6.75
N ALA A 87 -10.31 4.02 6.62
CA ALA A 87 -9.95 5.14 7.49
C ALA A 87 -10.36 4.92 8.95
N ALA A 88 -11.48 4.26 9.18
CA ALA A 88 -11.95 3.93 10.53
C ALA A 88 -11.17 2.78 11.19
N LEU A 89 -10.39 2.01 10.43
CA LEU A 89 -9.70 0.81 10.89
C LEU A 89 -8.17 0.92 10.87
N GLY A 90 -7.61 1.74 9.98
CA GLY A 90 -6.18 1.80 9.70
C GLY A 90 -5.38 2.52 10.77
N ASP A 91 -4.20 1.97 11.09
CA ASP A 91 -3.19 2.60 11.94
C ASP A 91 -2.15 3.37 11.10
N ILE A 92 -1.84 2.85 9.90
CA ILE A 92 -0.84 3.41 8.98
C ILE A 92 -1.45 3.51 7.59
N PHE A 93 -1.35 4.67 6.95
CA PHE A 93 -1.89 4.92 5.61
C PHE A 93 -0.75 5.17 4.62
N ILE A 94 -0.71 4.40 3.55
CA ILE A 94 0.31 4.49 2.50
C ILE A 94 -0.38 4.67 1.14
N THR A 95 -0.23 5.84 0.54
CA THR A 95 -0.81 6.15 -0.77
C THR A 95 0.20 5.95 -1.90
N VAL A 96 -0.16 5.14 -2.89
CA VAL A 96 0.70 4.73 -4.02
C VAL A 96 -0.07 4.69 -5.35
N THR A 97 -1.16 5.45 -5.44
CA THR A 97 -2.01 5.58 -6.63
C THR A 97 -1.41 6.44 -7.74
N GLY A 98 -0.36 7.22 -7.46
CA GLY A 98 0.18 8.20 -8.41
C GLY A 98 -0.79 9.35 -8.73
N ASN A 99 -1.86 9.51 -7.95
CA ASN A 99 -2.88 10.54 -8.11
C ASN A 99 -2.98 11.38 -6.83
N ASN A 100 -2.95 12.72 -6.95
CA ASN A 100 -2.74 13.65 -5.83
C ASN A 100 -3.99 13.96 -4.98
N GLU A 101 -5.13 13.28 -5.20
CA GLU A 101 -6.44 13.69 -4.64
C GLU A 101 -7.07 12.73 -3.61
N LEU A 102 -6.30 11.93 -2.86
CA LEU A 102 -6.90 10.85 -2.05
C LEU A 102 -7.09 11.12 -0.56
N VAL A 103 -6.38 12.07 0.03
CA VAL A 103 -6.54 12.41 1.44
C VAL A 103 -7.18 13.80 1.51
N ARG A 104 -8.51 13.82 1.64
CA ARG A 104 -9.26 15.03 2.00
C ARG A 104 -9.69 14.92 3.45
N ASP A 105 -9.32 15.92 4.23
CA ASP A 105 -9.79 16.13 5.58
C ASP A 105 -11.31 16.36 5.53
N SER A 106 -12.06 15.56 6.27
CA SER A 106 -13.50 15.71 6.41
C SER A 106 -13.76 16.40 7.75
N GLY A 107 -13.71 17.74 7.72
CA GLY A 107 -14.16 18.59 8.81
C GLY A 107 -15.68 18.71 8.88
#